data_AF-A0A8H3HWX4-F1
#
_entry.id   AF-A0A8H3HWX4-F1
#
_cell.length_a   1.000
_cell.length_b   1.000
_cell.length_c   1.000
_cell.angle_alpha   90.00
_cell.angle_beta   90.00
_cell.angle_gamma   90.00
#
_symmetry.space_group_name_H-M   'P 1'
#
loop_
_entity.id
_entity.type
_entity.pdbx_description
1 polymer ?
#
loop_
_entity_poly.entity_id
_entity_poly.type
_entity_poly.pdbx_seq_one_letter_code
_entity_poly.pdbx_strand_id
1 'polypeptide(L)'
;MSLIARAAARQTVALRQNIGRRSMHVDNVIGNNTPFSYQNKAAFALKTALFLGSGFAIPFVAVFYQVKAFLPITLAFDRDLQLRPMSSSSSTAGRNMYSRDSTPATDLSVGSDDFVLPPPSEETLRRRAQSDRASTEIGNRMLKGWAMLAEECPNEECWAIPLVRYPRARPGADPDPRKECVACGTVYVNNEDGQLVAQRATPSRTTTAPPPQSNPTRGTTTPTPQPRPNTTLAPSAAETSTPAAQSLPKSSAASSFGTAEDALRGALEALSQRMVHVSLGTDINTRQVRETAEAMEAVMRVLDTARNLRKCN
;
A
#
# COMPACT_ATOMS: atom_id res chain seq x y z
N MET A 1 -44.48 -7.90 32.50
CA MET A 1 -43.66 -6.80 31.96
C MET A 1 -43.52 -6.98 30.46
N SER A 2 -43.78 -5.92 29.71
CA SER A 2 -44.41 -5.93 28.38
C SER A 2 -43.45 -6.19 27.22
N LEU A 3 -43.77 -7.17 26.37
CA LEU A 3 -43.12 -7.47 25.09
C LEU A 3 -43.60 -6.56 23.93
N ILE A 4 -44.52 -5.63 24.20
CA ILE A 4 -45.17 -4.81 23.16
C ILE A 4 -44.38 -3.52 22.88
N ALA A 5 -43.46 -3.11 23.77
CA ALA A 5 -42.74 -1.83 23.64
C ALA A 5 -41.53 -1.84 22.67
N ARG A 6 -41.09 -3.00 22.15
CA ARG A 6 -39.92 -3.09 21.23
C ARG A 6 -40.27 -2.99 19.75
N ALA A 7 -41.54 -3.03 19.37
CA ALA A 7 -41.94 -2.99 17.95
C ALA A 7 -41.98 -1.57 17.37
N ALA A 8 -42.25 -0.54 18.18
CA ALA A 8 -42.45 0.83 17.69
C ALA A 8 -41.12 1.57 17.35
N ALA A 9 -39.99 1.16 17.91
CA ALA A 9 -38.70 1.84 17.69
C ALA A 9 -38.02 1.49 16.35
N ARG A 10 -38.52 0.50 15.59
CA ARG A 10 -37.93 0.10 14.29
C ARG A 10 -38.57 0.77 13.08
N GLN A 11 -39.72 1.43 13.24
CA GLN A 11 -40.42 2.04 12.09
C GLN A 11 -39.91 3.45 11.72
N THR A 12 -39.25 4.17 12.63
CA THR A 12 -38.79 5.54 12.37
C THR A 12 -37.46 5.62 11.61
N VAL A 13 -36.65 4.56 11.60
CA VAL A 13 -35.38 4.52 10.85
C VAL A 13 -35.60 4.21 9.37
N ALA A 14 -36.64 3.45 9.02
CA ALA A 14 -36.96 3.11 7.64
C ALA A 14 -37.48 4.32 6.81
N LEU A 15 -38.05 5.35 7.45
CA LEU A 15 -38.64 6.48 6.73
C LEU A 15 -37.63 7.57 6.33
N ARG A 16 -36.44 7.62 6.96
CA ARG A 16 -35.40 8.60 6.62
C ARG A 16 -34.47 8.16 5.49
N GLN A 17 -34.45 6.88 5.10
CA GLN A 17 -33.64 6.43 3.96
C GLN A 17 -34.25 6.76 2.59
N ASN A 18 -35.51 7.20 2.53
CA ASN A 18 -36.23 7.36 1.27
C ASN A 18 -36.17 8.77 0.65
N ILE A 19 -35.66 9.78 1.37
CA ILE A 19 -35.60 11.18 0.89
C ILE A 19 -34.25 11.51 0.22
N GLY A 20 -33.23 10.68 0.40
CA GLY A 20 -31.90 10.84 -0.22
C GLY A 20 -31.74 10.16 -1.59
N ARG A 21 -32.63 9.23 -1.96
CA ARG A 21 -32.66 8.62 -3.29
C ARG A 21 -33.47 9.50 -4.24
N ARG A 22 -33.02 10.73 -4.47
CA ARG A 22 -33.38 11.40 -5.72
C ARG A 22 -32.82 10.51 -6.82
N SER A 23 -33.73 9.79 -7.46
CA SER A 23 -33.52 8.92 -8.60
C SER A 23 -32.77 9.69 -9.68
N MET A 24 -31.44 9.73 -9.60
CA MET A 24 -30.61 9.87 -10.79
C MET A 24 -30.82 8.56 -11.53
N HIS A 25 -31.90 8.51 -12.29
CA HIS A 25 -32.06 7.52 -13.34
C HIS A 25 -30.96 7.85 -14.34
N VAL A 26 -29.77 7.28 -14.12
CA VAL A 26 -28.70 7.31 -15.08
C VAL A 26 -29.20 6.43 -16.20
N ASP A 27 -29.80 7.06 -17.22
CA ASP A 27 -30.12 6.39 -18.46
C ASP A 27 -28.81 5.87 -19.02
N ASN A 28 -28.54 4.59 -18.76
CA ASN A 28 -27.33 3.88 -19.14
C ASN A 28 -27.33 3.59 -20.65
N VAL A 29 -27.85 4.54 -21.43
CA VAL A 29 -27.84 4.54 -22.88
C VAL A 29 -26.45 5.02 -23.29
N ILE A 30 -25.72 4.15 -23.98
CA ILE A 30 -24.41 4.45 -24.56
C ILE A 30 -24.51 5.76 -25.35
N GLY A 31 -23.85 6.82 -24.85
CA GLY A 31 -23.89 8.17 -25.44
C GLY A 31 -24.71 9.22 -24.69
N ASN A 32 -25.34 8.92 -23.55
CA ASN A 32 -26.02 9.91 -22.70
C ASN A 32 -25.33 10.15 -21.34
N ASN A 33 -24.19 9.51 -21.10
CA ASN A 33 -23.47 9.57 -19.81
C ASN A 33 -22.58 10.81 -19.66
N THR A 34 -22.58 11.72 -20.63
CA THR A 34 -21.79 12.95 -20.56
C THR A 34 -22.71 14.16 -20.75
N PRO A 35 -22.39 15.34 -20.17
CA PRO A 35 -23.20 16.54 -20.31
C PRO A 35 -23.24 17.11 -21.74
N PHE A 36 -22.64 16.42 -22.71
CA PHE A 36 -22.62 16.79 -24.12
C PHE A 36 -23.36 15.73 -24.95
N SER A 37 -24.30 16.17 -25.79
CA SER A 37 -24.94 15.29 -26.77
C SER A 37 -23.98 14.95 -27.92
N TYR A 38 -23.87 13.67 -28.24
CA TYR A 38 -23.01 13.14 -29.31
C TYR A 38 -23.70 13.03 -30.68
N GLN A 39 -24.99 13.38 -30.79
CA GLN A 39 -25.75 13.10 -32.02
C GLN A 39 -25.19 13.83 -33.25
N ASN A 40 -24.60 15.01 -33.07
CA ASN A 40 -23.95 15.74 -34.15
C ASN A 40 -22.45 15.87 -33.88
N LYS A 41 -21.65 15.11 -34.65
CA LYS A 41 -20.18 15.06 -34.51
C LYS A 41 -19.53 16.43 -34.67
N ALA A 42 -20.04 17.27 -35.58
CA ALA A 42 -19.51 18.61 -35.79
C ALA A 42 -19.83 19.54 -34.62
N ALA A 43 -21.07 19.49 -34.12
CA ALA A 43 -21.46 20.27 -32.94
C ALA A 43 -20.68 19.83 -31.68
N PHE A 44 -20.44 18.53 -31.52
CA PHE A 44 -19.61 17.99 -30.44
C PHE A 44 -18.16 18.50 -30.56
N ALA A 45 -17.54 18.36 -31.74
CA ALA A 45 -16.17 18.83 -31.98
C ALA A 45 -16.02 20.34 -31.71
N LEU A 46 -16.98 21.16 -32.16
CA LEU A 46 -16.99 22.59 -31.90
C LEU A 46 -17.08 22.90 -30.39
N LYS A 47 -17.98 22.22 -29.66
CA LYS A 47 -18.11 22.39 -28.20
C LYS A 47 -16.84 21.99 -27.46
N THR A 48 -16.23 20.86 -27.82
CA THR A 48 -14.97 20.41 -27.24
C THR A 48 -13.84 21.39 -27.53
N ALA A 49 -13.72 21.88 -28.77
CA ALA A 49 -12.72 22.86 -29.15
C ALA A 49 -12.88 24.18 -28.39
N LEU A 50 -14.12 24.65 -28.21
CA LEU A 50 -14.41 25.88 -27.44
C LEU A 50 -14.10 25.71 -25.95
N PHE A 51 -14.46 24.56 -25.37
CA PHE A 51 -14.17 24.24 -23.96
C PHE A 51 -12.66 24.18 -23.70
N LEU A 52 -11.91 23.44 -24.51
CA LEU A 52 -10.46 23.32 -24.36
C LEU A 52 -9.73 24.62 -24.72
N GLY A 53 -10.15 25.28 -25.80
CA GLY A 53 -9.57 26.53 -26.27
C GLY A 53 -9.75 27.67 -25.26
N SER A 54 -10.92 27.81 -24.67
CA SER A 54 -11.16 28.80 -23.61
C SER A 54 -10.34 28.51 -22.35
N GLY A 55 -10.31 27.25 -21.89
CA GLY A 55 -9.47 26.84 -20.76
C GLY A 55 -7.98 27.13 -20.97
N PHE A 56 -7.47 26.92 -22.18
CA PHE A 56 -6.09 27.20 -22.53
C PHE A 56 -5.79 28.70 -22.67
N ALA A 57 -6.77 29.51 -23.10
CA ALA A 57 -6.57 30.95 -23.30
C ALA A 57 -6.57 31.77 -21.99
N ILE A 58 -7.21 31.28 -20.92
CA ILE A 58 -7.38 32.02 -19.66
C ILE A 58 -6.04 32.54 -19.07
N PRO A 59 -4.97 31.74 -18.93
CA PRO A 59 -3.71 32.24 -18.39
C PRO A 59 -3.09 33.38 -19.20
N PHE A 60 -3.19 33.32 -20.54
CA PHE A 60 -2.64 34.36 -21.41
C PHE A 60 -3.42 35.68 -21.31
N VAL A 61 -4.75 35.59 -21.25
CA VAL A 61 -5.60 36.77 -21.00
C VAL A 61 -5.29 37.35 -19.62
N ALA A 62 -5.12 36.52 -18.60
CA ALA A 62 -4.75 36.97 -17.26
C ALA A 62 -3.40 37.72 -17.25
N VAL A 63 -2.38 37.19 -17.93
CA VAL A 63 -1.07 37.86 -18.06
C VAL A 63 -1.20 39.17 -18.83
N PHE A 64 -1.98 39.21 -19.91
CA PHE A 64 -2.22 40.44 -20.67
C PHE A 64 -2.87 41.52 -19.79
N TYR A 65 -3.87 41.16 -18.98
CA TYR A 65 -4.48 42.08 -18.02
C TYR A 65 -3.52 42.49 -16.92
N GLN A 66 -2.70 41.56 -16.39
CA GLN A 66 -1.69 41.89 -15.39
C GLN A 66 -0.69 42.91 -15.95
N VAL A 67 -0.12 42.67 -17.13
CA VAL A 67 0.83 43.60 -17.77
C VAL A 67 0.18 44.95 -18.06
N LYS A 68 -1.05 44.97 -18.59
CA LYS A 68 -1.75 46.22 -18.94
C LYS A 68 -2.21 47.01 -17.70
N ALA A 69 -2.60 46.34 -16.62
CA ALA A 69 -3.02 46.96 -15.37
C ALA A 69 -1.84 47.39 -14.47
N PHE A 70 -0.67 46.74 -14.57
CA PHE A 70 0.52 47.12 -13.81
C PHE A 70 1.36 48.23 -14.46
N LEU A 71 1.22 48.46 -15.78
CA LEU A 71 1.96 49.52 -16.47
C LEU A 71 1.82 50.94 -15.85
N PRO A 72 0.65 51.40 -15.35
CA PRO A 72 0.54 52.73 -14.74
C PRO A 72 1.06 52.83 -13.30
N ILE A 73 1.31 51.72 -12.59
CA ILE A 73 1.72 51.77 -11.17
C ILE A 73 3.24 51.91 -11.04
N THR A 74 4.02 51.38 -11.98
CA THR A 74 5.49 51.45 -11.94
C THR A 74 6.08 52.84 -12.20
N LEU A 75 5.31 53.80 -12.73
CA LEU A 75 5.77 55.20 -12.85
C LEU A 75 5.51 56.04 -11.59
N ALA A 76 4.82 55.51 -10.58
CA ALA A 76 4.56 56.22 -9.32
C ALA A 76 5.43 55.74 -8.14
N PHE A 77 6.11 54.60 -8.26
CA PHE A 77 6.89 54.01 -7.15
C PHE A 77 8.40 54.28 -7.20
N ASP A 78 8.90 54.98 -8.22
CA ASP A 78 10.33 55.34 -8.36
C ASP A 78 10.67 56.68 -7.69
N ARG A 79 10.12 56.93 -6.49
CA ARG A 79 10.49 58.14 -5.72
C ARG A 79 10.62 58.01 -4.21
N ASP A 80 10.48 56.81 -3.63
CA ASP A 80 10.53 56.67 -2.15
C ASP A 80 11.33 55.48 -1.59
N LEU A 81 12.15 54.80 -2.41
CA LEU A 81 12.99 53.68 -1.95
C LEU A 81 14.49 53.94 -2.13
N GLN A 82 14.96 55.08 -1.60
CA GLN A 82 16.34 55.16 -1.09
C GLN A 82 16.30 55.11 0.43
N LEU A 83 17.13 54.23 1.02
CA LEU A 83 17.43 54.06 2.45
C LEU A 83 16.57 53.04 3.22
N ARG A 84 16.74 51.76 2.91
CA ARG A 84 16.77 50.72 3.96
C ARG A 84 17.89 49.71 3.71
N PRO A 85 18.88 49.59 4.62
CA PRO A 85 19.94 48.61 4.52
C PRO A 85 19.37 47.20 4.72
N MET A 86 19.82 46.28 3.86
CA MET A 86 19.45 44.87 3.91
C MET A 86 20.12 44.19 5.11
N SER A 87 19.30 43.78 6.08
CA SER A 87 19.68 42.74 7.03
C SER A 87 19.40 41.37 6.41
N SER A 88 20.48 40.69 6.06
CA SER A 88 20.53 39.31 5.57
C SER A 88 19.97 38.34 6.61
N SER A 89 18.76 37.83 6.36
CA SER A 89 18.17 36.71 7.10
C SER A 89 18.10 35.50 6.19
N SER A 90 19.07 34.60 6.34
CA SER A 90 19.16 33.31 5.68
C SER A 90 17.93 32.46 6.02
N SER A 91 17.02 32.29 5.06
CA SER A 91 15.87 31.40 5.19
C SER A 91 16.09 30.16 4.34
N THR A 92 16.27 29.04 5.03
CA THR A 92 16.41 27.68 4.54
C THR A 92 15.28 27.34 3.57
N ALA A 93 15.65 26.96 2.34
CA ALA A 93 14.74 26.48 1.32
C ALA A 93 14.19 25.09 1.69
N GLY A 94 13.08 25.06 2.44
CA GLY A 94 12.21 23.90 2.56
C GLY A 94 11.26 23.84 1.37
N ARG A 95 11.71 23.22 0.28
CA ARG A 95 10.88 22.89 -0.89
C ARG A 95 9.91 21.77 -0.51
N ASN A 96 8.69 22.13 -0.13
CA ASN A 96 7.51 21.27 -0.17
C ASN A 96 6.29 22.17 -0.45
N MET A 97 6.06 22.49 -1.74
CA MET A 97 4.80 23.07 -2.18
C MET A 97 4.06 22.06 -3.04
N TYR A 98 2.75 21.97 -2.75
CA TYR A 98 1.68 21.31 -3.50
C TYR A 98 1.39 19.84 -3.19
N SER A 99 1.02 19.55 -1.93
CA SER A 99 -0.21 18.75 -1.72
C SER A 99 -1.37 19.72 -1.63
N ARG A 100 -2.25 19.68 -2.64
CA ARG A 100 -3.49 20.45 -2.68
C ARG A 100 -4.48 19.79 -1.73
N ASP A 101 -4.48 20.24 -0.47
CA ASP A 101 -5.63 20.05 0.42
C ASP A 101 -6.86 20.68 -0.24
N SER A 102 -7.68 19.82 -0.83
CA SER A 102 -8.91 20.17 -1.53
C SER A 102 -10.11 19.88 -0.63
N THR A 103 -10.07 20.45 0.57
CA THR A 103 -11.27 20.63 1.40
C THR A 103 -11.31 22.10 1.81
N PRO A 104 -12.28 22.90 1.35
CA PRO A 104 -12.40 24.30 1.74
C PRO A 104 -12.51 24.40 3.26
N ALA A 105 -11.84 25.39 3.84
CA ALA A 105 -11.90 25.70 5.27
C ALA A 105 -13.37 25.89 5.66
N THR A 106 -13.92 24.88 6.30
CA THR A 106 -15.25 24.94 6.88
C THR A 106 -15.04 25.57 8.24
N ASP A 107 -15.32 26.87 8.36
CA ASP A 107 -15.40 27.57 9.64
C ASP A 107 -16.55 26.96 10.46
N LEU A 108 -16.27 25.83 11.11
CA LEU A 108 -17.19 25.19 12.02
C LEU A 108 -17.16 25.95 13.35
N SER A 109 -18.33 26.46 13.71
CA SER A 109 -18.61 27.14 14.97
C SER A 109 -18.03 26.37 16.15
N VAL A 110 -17.23 27.08 16.95
CA VAL A 110 -16.68 26.68 18.24
C VAL A 110 -17.85 26.38 19.19
N GLY A 111 -18.25 25.12 19.25
CA GLY A 111 -19.34 24.68 20.11
C GLY A 111 -19.89 23.27 19.85
N SER A 112 -19.17 22.40 19.15
CA SER A 112 -19.60 21.01 19.02
C SER A 112 -19.08 20.20 20.21
N ASP A 113 -20.02 19.74 21.04
CA ASP A 113 -19.84 18.59 21.95
C ASP A 113 -18.87 17.58 21.36
N ASP A 114 -17.88 17.20 22.18
CA ASP A 114 -16.79 16.29 21.88
C ASP A 114 -17.36 15.03 21.19
N PHE A 115 -17.26 14.97 19.86
CA PHE A 115 -17.81 13.87 19.07
C PHE A 115 -16.88 12.67 19.25
N VAL A 116 -17.03 11.99 20.39
CA VAL A 116 -16.34 10.74 20.68
C VAL A 116 -16.88 9.72 19.70
N LEU A 117 -16.13 9.48 18.62
CA LEU A 117 -16.41 8.40 17.69
C LEU A 117 -16.53 7.11 18.50
N PRO A 118 -17.66 6.38 18.40
CA PRO A 118 -17.79 5.12 19.08
C PRO A 118 -16.62 4.21 18.68
N PRO A 119 -16.06 3.44 19.63
CA PRO A 119 -14.93 2.58 19.35
C PRO A 119 -15.27 1.68 18.14
N PRO A 120 -14.32 1.50 17.21
CA PRO A 120 -14.59 0.78 15.97
C PRO A 120 -15.08 -0.63 16.29
N SER A 121 -16.21 -1.03 15.71
CA SER A 121 -16.72 -2.39 15.87
C SER A 121 -15.74 -3.40 15.29
N GLU A 122 -15.68 -4.59 15.88
CA GLU A 122 -14.81 -5.68 15.43
C GLU A 122 -15.05 -6.04 13.95
N GLU A 123 -16.30 -5.99 13.50
CA GLU A 123 -16.67 -6.19 12.09
C GLU A 123 -16.00 -5.17 11.16
N THR A 124 -15.95 -3.90 11.56
CA THR A 124 -15.31 -2.85 10.77
C THR A 124 -13.79 -3.09 10.66
N LEU A 125 -13.17 -3.54 11.75
CA LEU A 125 -11.74 -3.88 11.74
C LEU A 125 -11.46 -5.07 10.80
N ARG A 126 -12.31 -6.10 10.81
CA ARG A 126 -12.20 -7.25 9.89
C ARG A 126 -12.37 -6.84 8.43
N ARG A 127 -13.34 -5.97 8.13
CA ARG A 127 -13.55 -5.40 6.79
C ARG A 127 -12.33 -4.66 6.26
N ARG A 128 -11.73 -3.80 7.09
CA ARG A 128 -10.49 -3.07 6.72
C ARG A 128 -9.33 -4.03 6.49
N ALA A 129 -9.08 -4.96 7.43
CA ALA A 129 -8.00 -5.92 7.29
C ALA A 129 -8.13 -6.81 6.03
N GLN A 130 -9.35 -7.24 5.68
CA GLN A 130 -9.60 -7.98 4.44
C GLN A 130 -9.34 -7.10 3.21
N SER A 131 -9.82 -5.86 3.20
CA SER A 131 -9.61 -4.91 2.11
C SER A 131 -8.13 -4.61 1.87
N ASP A 132 -7.35 -4.42 2.94
CA ASP A 132 -5.91 -4.13 2.86
C ASP A 132 -5.14 -5.32 2.25
N ARG A 133 -5.49 -6.54 2.70
CA ARG A 133 -4.91 -7.77 2.14
C ARG A 133 -5.28 -7.94 0.67
N ALA A 134 -6.55 -7.74 0.33
CA ALA A 134 -7.03 -7.85 -1.05
C ALA A 134 -6.34 -6.83 -1.96
N SER A 135 -6.19 -5.58 -1.51
CA SER A 135 -5.53 -4.51 -2.26
C SER A 135 -4.06 -4.83 -2.57
N THR A 136 -3.36 -5.42 -1.60
CA THR A 136 -1.96 -5.86 -1.78
C THR A 136 -1.85 -6.96 -2.83
N GLU A 137 -2.73 -7.97 -2.76
CA GLU A 137 -2.75 -9.08 -3.73
C GLU A 137 -3.16 -8.61 -5.14
N ILE A 138 -4.12 -7.70 -5.24
CA ILE A 138 -4.53 -7.09 -6.52
C ILE A 138 -3.34 -6.36 -7.14
N GLY A 139 -2.62 -5.54 -6.37
CA GLY A 139 -1.42 -4.84 -6.85
C GLY A 139 -0.36 -5.81 -7.37
N ASN A 140 -0.07 -6.88 -6.63
CA ASN A 140 0.87 -7.92 -7.05
C ASN A 140 0.44 -8.63 -8.34
N ARG A 141 -0.86 -8.88 -8.52
CA ARG A 141 -1.39 -9.51 -9.74
C ARG A 141 -1.39 -8.55 -10.93
N MET A 142 -1.69 -7.27 -10.72
CA MET A 142 -1.60 -6.25 -11.78
C MET A 142 -0.17 -6.14 -12.34
N LEU A 143 0.84 -6.19 -11.47
CA LEU A 143 2.24 -6.22 -11.90
C LEU A 143 2.58 -7.46 -12.75
N LYS A 144 1.85 -8.56 -12.56
CA LYS A 144 1.95 -9.79 -13.38
C LYS A 144 1.07 -9.74 -14.64
N GLY A 145 0.49 -8.58 -14.97
CA GLY A 145 -0.36 -8.39 -16.15
C GLY A 145 -1.81 -8.88 -15.99
N TRP A 146 -2.25 -9.19 -14.77
CA TRP A 146 -3.66 -9.48 -14.51
C TRP A 146 -4.48 -8.20 -14.63
N ALA A 147 -5.76 -8.36 -14.94
CA ALA A 147 -6.69 -7.23 -15.04
C ALA A 147 -7.82 -7.36 -14.04
N MET A 148 -8.11 -6.25 -13.35
CA MET A 148 -9.29 -6.12 -12.50
C MET A 148 -10.55 -6.04 -13.36
N LEU A 149 -11.64 -6.64 -12.86
CA LEU A 149 -12.96 -6.61 -13.47
C LEU A 149 -13.90 -5.74 -12.63
N ALA A 150 -14.98 -5.25 -13.25
CA ALA A 150 -16.01 -4.46 -12.57
C ALA A 150 -16.97 -5.31 -11.72
N GLU A 151 -16.77 -6.63 -11.69
CA GLU A 151 -17.62 -7.57 -10.97
C GLU A 151 -17.03 -7.88 -9.60
N GLU A 152 -17.90 -7.97 -8.60
CA GLU A 152 -17.53 -8.25 -7.21
C GLU A 152 -17.71 -9.73 -6.88
N CYS A 153 -16.97 -10.21 -5.87
CA CYS A 153 -17.08 -11.57 -5.38
C CYS A 153 -18.48 -11.84 -4.78
N PRO A 154 -19.22 -12.87 -5.22
CA PRO A 154 -20.55 -13.20 -4.68
C PRO A 154 -20.51 -13.89 -3.30
N ASN A 155 -19.33 -14.10 -2.71
CA ASN A 155 -19.22 -14.65 -1.36
C ASN A 155 -19.50 -13.56 -0.32
N GLU A 156 -20.49 -13.76 0.55
CA GLU A 156 -20.87 -12.85 1.65
C GLU A 156 -19.75 -12.62 2.68
N GLU A 157 -18.77 -13.53 2.76
CA GLU A 157 -17.58 -13.36 3.60
C GLU A 157 -16.54 -12.42 2.98
N CYS A 158 -16.68 -12.09 1.69
CA CYS A 158 -15.80 -11.17 0.96
C CYS A 158 -16.51 -9.83 0.76
N TRP A 159 -16.09 -8.80 1.49
CA TRP A 159 -16.76 -7.51 1.46
C TRP A 159 -16.38 -6.68 0.22
N ALA A 160 -17.18 -6.80 -0.84
CA ALA A 160 -17.05 -6.02 -2.09
C ALA A 160 -15.67 -6.12 -2.74
N ILE A 161 -15.05 -7.31 -2.69
CA ILE A 161 -13.74 -7.54 -3.29
C ILE A 161 -13.90 -7.75 -4.81
N PRO A 162 -13.22 -6.96 -5.66
CA PRO A 162 -13.34 -7.10 -7.11
C PRO A 162 -12.67 -8.40 -7.61
N LEU A 163 -13.26 -9.01 -8.62
CA LEU A 163 -12.69 -10.16 -9.32
C LEU A 163 -11.56 -9.73 -10.25
N VAL A 164 -10.58 -10.61 -10.44
CA VAL A 164 -9.45 -10.41 -11.38
C VAL A 164 -9.42 -11.53 -12.41
N ARG A 165 -8.97 -11.21 -13.63
CA ARG A 165 -8.73 -12.21 -14.70
C ARG A 165 -7.25 -12.39 -14.98
N TYR A 166 -6.91 -13.58 -15.46
CA TYR A 166 -5.57 -13.97 -15.87
C TYR A 166 -5.03 -13.07 -17.01
N PRO A 167 -3.70 -12.89 -17.09
CA PRO A 167 -3.08 -12.15 -18.18
C PRO A 167 -3.37 -12.83 -19.51
N ARG A 168 -3.58 -12.03 -20.57
CA ARG A 168 -3.82 -12.58 -21.91
C ARG A 168 -2.56 -13.29 -22.39
N ALA A 169 -2.72 -14.52 -22.89
CA ALA A 169 -1.59 -15.30 -23.41
C ALA A 169 -0.88 -14.63 -24.59
N ARG A 170 -1.63 -13.90 -25.43
CA ARG A 170 -1.09 -13.09 -26.54
C ARG A 170 -1.88 -11.79 -26.70
N PRO A 171 -1.26 -10.70 -27.18
CA PRO A 171 -1.99 -9.52 -27.59
C PRO A 171 -3.05 -9.87 -28.65
N GLY A 172 -4.32 -9.59 -28.36
CA GLY A 172 -5.45 -9.92 -29.24
C GLY A 172 -6.08 -11.30 -29.02
N ALA A 173 -5.55 -12.14 -28.14
CA ALA A 173 -6.26 -13.35 -27.72
C ALA A 173 -7.47 -12.98 -26.86
N ASP A 174 -8.54 -13.76 -26.99
CA ASP A 174 -9.73 -13.62 -26.15
C ASP A 174 -9.36 -13.81 -24.67
N PRO A 175 -9.92 -12.98 -23.77
CA PRO A 175 -9.65 -13.11 -22.35
C PRO A 175 -10.18 -14.44 -21.82
N ASP A 176 -9.44 -15.07 -20.91
CA ASP A 176 -9.93 -16.25 -20.21
C ASP A 176 -11.25 -15.93 -19.49
N PRO A 177 -12.28 -16.81 -19.58
CA PRO A 177 -13.57 -16.58 -18.94
C PRO A 177 -13.51 -16.77 -17.42
N ARG A 178 -12.37 -17.22 -16.90
CA ARG A 178 -12.13 -17.47 -15.47
C ARG A 178 -11.78 -16.18 -14.77
N LYS A 179 -12.54 -15.90 -13.72
CA LYS A 179 -12.43 -14.73 -12.86
C LYS A 179 -12.15 -15.22 -11.45
N GLU A 180 -11.20 -14.65 -10.74
CA GLU A 180 -10.80 -15.14 -9.43
C GLU A 180 -10.94 -14.03 -8.38
N CYS A 181 -11.47 -14.38 -7.21
CA CYS A 181 -11.43 -13.48 -6.06
C CYS A 181 -10.08 -13.58 -5.35
N VAL A 182 -9.39 -12.45 -5.19
CA VAL A 182 -8.07 -12.42 -4.53
C VAL A 182 -8.11 -12.74 -3.03
N ALA A 183 -9.27 -12.59 -2.38
CA ALA A 183 -9.42 -12.77 -0.94
C ALA A 183 -9.67 -14.24 -0.56
N CYS A 184 -10.60 -14.91 -1.25
CA CYS A 184 -10.95 -16.31 -0.98
C CYS A 184 -10.32 -17.31 -1.95
N GLY A 185 -9.78 -16.87 -3.08
CA GLY A 185 -9.18 -17.73 -4.12
C GLY A 185 -10.20 -18.51 -4.96
N THR A 186 -11.50 -18.30 -4.76
CA THR A 186 -12.55 -18.95 -5.56
C THR A 186 -12.54 -18.42 -6.98
N VAL A 187 -12.59 -19.35 -7.94
CA VAL A 187 -12.71 -19.05 -9.38
C VAL A 187 -14.17 -19.10 -9.77
N TYR A 188 -14.63 -18.06 -10.45
CA TYR A 188 -15.96 -17.87 -11.01
C TYR A 188 -15.88 -17.86 -12.52
N VAL A 189 -16.93 -18.38 -13.16
CA VAL A 189 -17.13 -18.31 -14.60
C VAL A 189 -18.54 -17.81 -14.85
N ASN A 190 -18.72 -17.03 -15.91
CA ASN A 190 -20.05 -16.61 -16.35
C ASN A 190 -20.77 -17.79 -16.98
N ASN A 191 -21.97 -18.07 -16.49
CA ASN A 191 -22.91 -18.93 -17.19
C ASN A 191 -23.47 -18.21 -18.43
N GLU A 192 -24.22 -18.94 -19.26
CA GLU A 192 -24.91 -18.42 -20.44
C GLU A 192 -25.85 -17.24 -20.12
N ASP A 193 -26.44 -17.25 -18.92
CA ASP A 193 -27.30 -16.17 -18.40
C ASP A 193 -26.52 -14.93 -17.90
N GLY A 194 -25.19 -14.95 -17.98
CA GLY A 194 -24.33 -13.90 -17.43
C GLY A 194 -24.16 -13.94 -15.90
N GLN A 195 -24.76 -14.92 -15.22
CA GLN A 195 -24.61 -15.08 -13.77
C GLN A 195 -23.25 -15.73 -13.42
N LEU A 196 -22.59 -15.19 -12.40
CA LEU A 196 -21.34 -15.73 -11.88
C LEU A 196 -21.60 -17.00 -11.07
N VAL A 197 -21.06 -18.13 -11.53
CA VAL A 197 -21.12 -19.39 -10.80
C VAL A 197 -19.73 -19.80 -10.35
N ALA A 198 -19.61 -20.15 -9.07
CA ALA A 198 -18.38 -20.66 -8.50
C ALA A 198 -18.03 -21.99 -9.19
N GLN A 199 -16.90 -22.02 -9.91
CA GLN A 199 -16.31 -23.27 -10.29
C GLN A 199 -15.76 -23.91 -9.02
N ARG A 200 -16.52 -24.87 -8.49
CA ARG A 200 -16.02 -25.76 -7.45
C ARG A 200 -14.72 -26.31 -7.98
N ALA A 201 -13.61 -26.00 -7.30
CA ALA A 201 -12.33 -26.59 -7.62
C ALA A 201 -12.52 -28.10 -7.49
N THR A 202 -12.83 -28.77 -8.59
CA THR A 202 -12.64 -30.21 -8.68
C THR A 202 -11.15 -30.33 -8.41
N PRO A 203 -10.71 -30.99 -7.32
CA PRO A 203 -9.30 -31.11 -6.97
C PRO A 203 -8.62 -31.89 -8.10
N SER A 204 -8.27 -31.17 -9.16
CA SER A 204 -7.72 -31.73 -10.37
C SER A 204 -6.24 -31.83 -10.10
N ARG A 205 -5.87 -33.03 -9.65
CA ARG A 205 -4.57 -33.65 -9.90
C ARG A 205 -3.39 -32.76 -9.59
N THR A 206 -2.84 -32.98 -8.39
CA THR A 206 -1.43 -33.39 -8.29
C THR A 206 -1.07 -34.19 -9.54
N THR A 207 -0.19 -33.62 -10.36
CA THR A 207 0.66 -34.35 -11.30
C THR A 207 1.19 -35.57 -10.56
N THR A 208 0.52 -36.71 -10.74
CA THR A 208 1.08 -38.01 -10.43
C THR A 208 2.16 -38.20 -11.48
N ALA A 209 3.39 -37.86 -11.10
CA ALA A 209 4.55 -38.43 -11.74
C ALA A 209 4.35 -39.96 -11.76
N PRO A 210 4.63 -40.64 -12.88
CA PRO A 210 4.52 -42.09 -12.95
C PRO A 210 5.38 -42.73 -11.84
N PRO A 211 4.87 -43.74 -11.12
CA PRO A 211 5.66 -44.45 -10.13
C PRO A 211 6.90 -45.06 -10.80
N PRO A 212 8.10 -45.00 -10.18
CA PRO A 212 9.25 -45.73 -10.69
C PRO A 212 8.91 -47.21 -10.72
N GLN A 213 8.93 -47.80 -11.91
CA GLN A 213 8.83 -49.24 -12.11
C GLN A 213 9.96 -49.93 -11.33
N SER A 214 9.57 -50.71 -10.33
CA SER A 214 10.43 -51.69 -9.67
C SER A 214 10.60 -52.89 -10.59
N ASN A 215 11.79 -53.03 -11.19
CA ASN A 215 12.23 -54.28 -11.81
C ASN A 215 12.70 -55.27 -10.73
N PRO A 216 12.29 -56.56 -10.79
CA PRO A 216 12.78 -57.58 -9.89
C PRO A 216 13.96 -58.37 -10.50
N THR A 217 14.89 -58.78 -9.63
CA THR A 217 15.80 -59.95 -9.74
C THR A 217 17.11 -59.77 -10.53
N ARG A 218 18.26 -59.79 -9.82
CA ARG A 218 19.08 -61.00 -9.60
C ARG A 218 20.33 -60.65 -8.78
N GLY A 219 20.62 -61.49 -7.77
CA GLY A 219 21.53 -61.24 -6.64
C GLY A 219 23.02 -61.11 -6.99
N THR A 220 23.83 -60.78 -5.98
CA THR A 220 24.87 -61.68 -5.42
C THR A 220 25.64 -60.98 -4.27
N THR A 221 25.60 -61.66 -3.11
CA THR A 221 26.51 -61.70 -1.94
C THR A 221 26.76 -60.48 -1.02
N THR A 222 26.15 -60.62 0.16
CA THR A 222 26.63 -60.39 1.54
C THR A 222 28.14 -60.67 1.76
N PRO A 223 28.79 -60.05 2.78
CA PRO A 223 28.75 -60.65 4.13
C PRO A 223 28.49 -59.67 5.29
N THR A 224 27.70 -60.17 6.24
CA THR A 224 27.43 -59.70 7.62
C THR A 224 28.65 -60.06 8.51
N PRO A 225 28.90 -59.36 9.65
CA PRO A 225 28.34 -59.86 10.92
C PRO A 225 27.87 -58.79 11.94
N GLN A 226 26.74 -59.13 12.58
CA GLN A 226 26.22 -58.75 13.92
C GLN A 226 27.24 -59.03 15.07
N PRO A 227 26.95 -58.87 16.41
CA PRO A 227 25.86 -58.21 17.17
C PRO A 227 26.30 -57.41 18.46
N ARG A 228 25.31 -56.75 19.10
CA ARG A 228 25.18 -56.17 20.48
C ARG A 228 25.93 -56.88 21.65
N PRO A 229 26.29 -56.24 22.80
CA PRO A 229 25.33 -55.85 23.87
C PRO A 229 25.69 -54.67 24.83
N ASN A 230 24.70 -54.34 25.68
CA ASN A 230 24.71 -53.38 26.81
C ASN A 230 25.88 -53.55 27.80
N THR A 231 26.28 -52.48 28.51
CA THR A 231 26.22 -52.35 30.00
C THR A 231 26.73 -50.97 30.46
N THR A 232 25.84 -50.27 31.18
CA THR A 232 26.00 -49.38 32.35
C THR A 232 27.40 -49.10 32.91
N LEU A 233 27.70 -47.80 33.16
CA LEU A 233 28.36 -47.28 34.38
C LEU A 233 28.26 -45.74 34.38
N ALA A 234 27.74 -45.17 35.48
CA ALA A 234 27.73 -43.73 35.80
C ALA A 234 28.97 -43.37 36.67
N PRO A 235 29.14 -42.14 37.21
CA PRO A 235 28.76 -40.79 36.77
C PRO A 235 30.00 -39.85 36.68
N SER A 236 29.93 -38.73 35.94
CA SER A 236 30.72 -37.54 36.31
C SER A 236 30.15 -36.29 35.66
N ALA A 237 29.92 -35.29 36.50
CA ALA A 237 29.48 -33.96 36.14
C ALA A 237 30.44 -33.28 35.15
N ALA A 238 29.89 -32.69 34.10
CA ALA A 238 30.47 -31.56 33.40
C ALA A 238 29.33 -30.75 32.77
N GLU A 239 29.08 -29.61 33.39
CA GLU A 239 28.09 -28.61 33.00
C GLU A 239 28.36 -28.11 31.58
N THR A 240 27.34 -28.15 30.72
CA THR A 240 27.37 -27.45 29.43
C THR A 240 26.83 -26.05 29.65
N SER A 241 27.75 -25.09 29.60
CA SER A 241 27.55 -23.68 29.89
C SER A 241 26.68 -22.96 28.85
N THR A 242 25.64 -22.34 29.36
CA THR A 242 24.97 -21.10 28.91
C THR A 242 26.00 -20.07 28.41
N PRO A 243 25.76 -19.32 27.30
CA PRO A 243 26.57 -18.16 26.99
C PRO A 243 26.25 -17.05 27.99
N ALA A 244 27.24 -16.77 28.83
CA ALA A 244 27.24 -15.79 29.88
C ALA A 244 27.06 -14.36 29.36
N ALA A 245 26.28 -13.59 30.11
CA ALA A 245 26.36 -12.15 30.18
C ALA A 245 27.82 -11.74 30.41
N GLN A 246 28.40 -11.02 29.45
CA GLN A 246 29.72 -10.43 29.61
C GLN A 246 29.61 -9.22 30.53
N SER A 247 30.29 -9.33 31.66
CA SER A 247 30.48 -8.30 32.66
C SER A 247 31.17 -7.07 32.06
N LEU A 248 30.52 -5.93 32.27
CA LEU A 248 30.96 -4.57 32.01
C LEU A 248 32.32 -4.28 32.70
N PRO A 249 33.41 -3.96 31.96
CA PRO A 249 34.60 -3.39 32.56
C PRO A 249 34.34 -1.92 32.92
N LYS A 250 34.41 -1.60 34.21
CA LYS A 250 34.38 -0.25 34.74
C LYS A 250 35.77 0.37 34.59
N SER A 251 36.05 0.93 33.41
CA SER A 251 37.28 1.70 33.14
C SER A 251 36.94 3.09 32.58
N SER A 252 37.35 4.12 33.32
CA SER A 252 37.68 5.49 32.90
C SER A 252 36.91 6.08 31.70
N ALA A 253 35.84 6.81 32.00
CA ALA A 253 34.77 7.24 31.10
C ALA A 253 35.06 8.41 30.12
N ALA A 254 36.31 8.69 29.75
CA ALA A 254 36.62 9.86 28.91
C ALA A 254 37.21 9.56 27.52
N SER A 255 37.69 8.33 27.24
CA SER A 255 38.28 7.98 25.92
C SER A 255 37.51 6.91 25.13
N SER A 256 36.44 6.32 25.69
CA SER A 256 35.70 5.20 25.07
C SER A 256 34.78 5.59 23.91
N PHE A 257 34.42 6.87 23.76
CA PHE A 257 33.43 7.31 22.78
C PHE A 257 33.94 7.27 21.33
N GLY A 258 35.24 7.48 21.10
CA GLY A 258 35.83 7.41 19.76
C GLY A 258 35.66 6.03 19.12
N THR A 259 35.95 4.98 19.88
CA THR A 259 35.82 3.58 19.43
C THR A 259 34.39 3.20 19.04
N ALA A 260 33.38 3.74 19.73
CA ALA A 260 31.98 3.47 19.43
C ALA A 260 31.51 4.18 18.15
N GLU A 261 31.96 5.42 17.91
CA GLU A 261 31.66 6.15 16.68
C GLU A 261 32.29 5.47 15.46
N ASP A 262 33.55 5.04 15.57
CA ASP A 262 34.25 4.33 14.49
C ASP A 262 33.59 2.98 14.17
N ALA A 263 33.16 2.24 15.20
CA ALA A 263 32.41 1.00 15.00
C ALA A 263 31.06 1.23 14.29
N LEU A 264 30.34 2.31 14.63
CA LEU A 264 29.07 2.63 13.99
C LEU A 264 29.25 3.10 12.54
N ARG A 265 30.30 3.89 12.26
CA ARG A 265 30.66 4.27 10.89
C ARG A 265 30.98 3.03 10.05
N GLY A 266 31.75 2.09 10.59
CA GLY A 266 32.04 0.82 9.92
C GLY A 266 30.78 -0.01 9.64
N ALA A 267 29.83 -0.05 10.56
CA ALA A 267 28.55 -0.73 10.35
C ALA A 267 27.71 -0.07 9.24
N LEU A 268 27.72 1.26 9.16
CA LEU A 268 27.00 2.02 8.13
C LEU A 268 27.62 1.81 6.74
N GLU A 269 28.95 1.78 6.66
CA GLU A 269 29.71 1.44 5.45
C GLU A 269 29.40 0.00 4.97
N ALA A 270 29.37 -0.97 5.90
CA ALA A 270 29.04 -2.35 5.56
C ALA A 270 27.58 -2.50 5.08
N LEU A 271 26.63 -1.79 5.69
CA LEU A 271 25.24 -1.78 5.25
C LEU A 271 25.07 -1.11 3.89
N SER A 272 25.78 -0.02 3.62
CA SER A 272 25.73 0.67 2.32
C SER A 272 26.29 -0.20 1.20
N GLN A 273 27.41 -0.89 1.44
CA GLN A 273 27.98 -1.85 0.50
C GLN A 273 27.02 -3.03 0.22
N ARG A 274 26.33 -3.51 1.26
CA ARG A 274 25.31 -4.56 1.11
C ARG A 274 24.15 -4.09 0.24
N MET A 275 23.71 -2.84 0.40
CA MET A 275 22.64 -2.26 -0.43
C MET A 275 23.04 -2.12 -1.90
N VAL A 276 24.30 -1.77 -2.18
CA VAL A 276 24.85 -1.75 -3.56
C VAL A 276 24.90 -3.17 -4.14
N HIS A 277 25.28 -4.17 -3.36
CA HIS A 277 25.26 -5.56 -3.81
C HIS A 277 23.84 -6.06 -4.14
N VAL A 278 22.86 -5.69 -3.31
CA VAL A 278 21.46 -6.06 -3.54
C VAL A 278 20.88 -5.35 -4.76
N SER A 279 21.30 -4.11 -5.05
CA SER A 279 20.81 -3.36 -6.22
C SER A 279 21.42 -3.80 -7.55
N LEU A 280 22.63 -4.39 -7.52
CA LEU A 280 23.28 -4.96 -8.70
C LEU A 280 22.80 -6.39 -9.04
N GLY A 281 22.10 -7.07 -8.11
CA GLY A 281 21.55 -8.39 -8.33
C GLY A 281 20.37 -8.39 -9.31
N THR A 282 20.32 -9.35 -10.22
CA THR A 282 19.20 -9.54 -11.15
C THR A 282 17.92 -10.03 -10.48
N ASP A 283 18.02 -10.51 -9.23
CA ASP A 283 16.90 -10.98 -8.42
C ASP A 283 16.78 -10.12 -7.16
N ILE A 284 15.99 -9.04 -7.25
CA ILE A 284 15.78 -8.11 -6.14
C ILE A 284 14.87 -8.76 -5.11
N ASN A 285 15.48 -9.36 -4.09
CA ASN A 285 14.74 -9.87 -2.94
C ASN A 285 14.22 -8.71 -2.07
N THR A 286 12.95 -8.36 -2.24
CA THR A 286 12.29 -7.25 -1.53
C THR A 286 12.36 -7.37 -0.01
N ARG A 287 12.46 -8.59 0.53
CA ARG A 287 12.64 -8.83 1.96
C ARG A 287 14.01 -8.41 2.45
N GLN A 288 15.08 -8.74 1.71
CA GLN A 288 16.44 -8.32 2.07
C GLN A 288 16.62 -6.81 1.98
N VAL A 289 15.99 -6.15 1.00
CA VAL A 289 15.99 -4.69 0.90
C VAL A 289 15.32 -4.07 2.13
N ARG A 290 14.15 -4.58 2.55
CA ARG A 290 13.46 -4.12 3.75
C ARG A 290 14.30 -4.31 5.02
N GLU A 291 14.85 -5.49 5.22
CA GLU A 291 15.68 -5.79 6.41
C GLU A 291 16.93 -4.89 6.46
N THR A 292 17.53 -4.58 5.31
CA THR A 292 18.69 -3.67 5.22
C THR A 292 18.29 -2.22 5.53
N ALA A 293 17.13 -1.77 5.05
CA ALA A 293 16.60 -0.42 5.32
C ALA A 293 16.26 -0.23 6.81
N GLU A 294 15.62 -1.21 7.45
CA GLU A 294 15.32 -1.18 8.89
C GLU A 294 16.60 -1.15 9.74
N ALA A 295 17.64 -1.89 9.34
CA ALA A 295 18.95 -1.85 10.00
C ALA A 295 19.61 -0.47 9.87
N MET A 296 19.56 0.17 8.70
CA MET A 296 20.07 1.53 8.50
C MET A 296 19.33 2.55 9.38
N GLU A 297 18.00 2.46 9.47
CA GLU A 297 17.20 3.35 10.32
C GLU A 297 17.58 3.19 11.81
N ALA A 298 17.75 1.96 12.28
CA ALA A 298 18.19 1.69 13.65
C ALA A 298 19.55 2.31 13.95
N VAL A 299 20.54 2.17 13.05
CA VAL A 299 21.87 2.77 13.20
C VAL A 299 21.80 4.30 13.23
N MET A 300 20.97 4.92 12.38
CA MET A 300 20.79 6.38 12.37
C MET A 300 20.19 6.90 13.70
N ARG A 301 19.19 6.20 14.26
CA ARG A 301 18.63 6.57 15.57
C ARG A 301 19.67 6.47 16.70
N VAL A 302 20.54 5.46 16.67
CA VAL A 302 21.63 5.32 17.64
C VAL A 302 22.65 6.46 17.50
N LEU A 303 22.97 6.90 16.28
CA LEU A 303 23.84 8.06 16.08
C LEU A 303 23.24 9.35 16.62
N ASP A 304 21.96 9.60 16.39
CA ASP A 304 21.31 10.81 16.86
C ASP A 304 21.19 10.84 18.39
N THR A 305 20.89 9.70 19.02
CA THR A 305 20.91 9.59 20.49
C THR A 305 22.31 9.83 21.05
N ALA A 306 23.36 9.27 20.45
CA ALA A 306 24.74 9.52 20.85
C ALA A 306 25.13 11.01 20.69
N ARG A 307 24.72 11.66 19.60
CA ARG A 307 24.96 13.10 19.38
C ARG A 307 24.22 13.98 20.39
N ASN A 308 22.99 13.61 20.75
CA ASN A 308 22.21 14.35 21.74
C ASN A 308 22.84 14.24 23.13
N LEU A 309 23.30 13.05 23.53
CA LEU A 309 24.04 12.87 24.79
C LEU A 309 25.33 13.72 24.83
N ARG A 310 26.01 13.88 23.69
CA ARG A 310 27.20 14.74 23.59
C ARG A 310 26.90 16.23 23.76
N LYS A 311 25.70 16.69 23.40
CA LYS A 311 25.30 18.12 23.56
C LYS A 311 24.93 18.47 25.01
N CYS A 312 24.63 17.47 25.84
CA CYS A 312 24.22 17.66 27.23
C CYS A 312 25.37 17.65 28.24
N ASN A 313 26.57 17.24 27.81
CA ASN A 313 27.82 17.32 28.58
C ASN A 313 28.64 18.53 28.14
#